data_AF-A0A2V9WXG9-F1
#
_entry.id   AF-A0A2V9WXG9-F1
#
_cell.length_a   1.000
_cell.length_b   1.000
_cell.length_c   1.000
_cell.angle_alpha   90.00
_cell.angle_beta   90.00
_cell.angle_gamma   90.00
#
_symmetry.space_group_name_H-M   'P 1'
#
loop_
_entity.id
_entity.type
_entity.pdbx_description
1 polymer ?
#
loop_
_entity_poly.entity_id
_entity_poly.type
_entity_poly.pdbx_seq_one_letter_code
_entity_poly.pdbx_strand_id
1 'polypeptide(L)'
;MTTDKIKKLMPVLAAGKSVVAAGFLLMVLTTGTASAHRIPKPCDFVTGGGFIFLDSGAKANFGLVAGCKHHAFTGHLNYIDHDTGLHVKSITIESYTEPTAGSLRRDFCGTADTNQFGEVKFHAAVVDNGEPGTADRFGLALSNGYIASTRTLGGGNIQLHKPNPSTTPPPTFTECDRIAPNPGP
;
A
#
# COMPACT_ATOMS: atom_id res chain seq x y z
N MET A 1 -65.56 0.31 -19.48
CA MET A 1 -64.22 0.89 -19.26
C MET A 1 -63.19 -0.19 -19.52
N THR A 2 -62.26 0.09 -20.45
CA THR A 2 -60.94 -0.54 -20.67
C THR A 2 -60.84 -2.06 -20.39
N THR A 3 -61.02 -2.98 -21.36
CA THR A 3 -60.03 -3.36 -22.43
C THR A 3 -58.78 -4.02 -21.82
N ASP A 4 -58.22 -5.18 -22.21
CA ASP A 4 -58.52 -6.33 -23.12
C ASP A 4 -57.41 -7.41 -22.86
N LYS A 5 -57.41 -8.71 -23.21
CA LYS A 5 -58.41 -9.65 -23.77
C LYS A 5 -57.96 -11.13 -23.55
N ILE A 6 -58.93 -12.07 -23.56
CA ILE A 6 -58.95 -13.39 -24.28
C ILE A 6 -57.57 -14.09 -24.48
N LYS A 7 -57.28 -15.19 -23.75
CA LYS A 7 -57.42 -16.62 -24.18
C LYS A 7 -56.66 -16.94 -25.50
N LYS A 8 -55.85 -18.00 -25.66
CA LYS A 8 -56.15 -19.44 -25.43
C LYS A 8 -54.97 -20.30 -25.95
N LEU A 9 -55.06 -21.63 -25.74
CA LEU A 9 -54.41 -22.72 -26.50
C LEU A 9 -52.94 -23.05 -26.20
N MET A 10 -52.76 -24.04 -25.31
CA MET A 10 -51.84 -25.18 -25.52
C MET A 10 -52.39 -26.03 -26.72
N PRO A 11 -51.65 -27.01 -27.32
CA PRO A 11 -50.44 -27.68 -26.82
C PRO A 11 -49.39 -28.01 -27.92
N VAL A 12 -48.57 -29.03 -27.65
CA VAL A 12 -47.77 -29.90 -28.55
C VAL A 12 -46.25 -29.68 -28.54
N LEU A 13 -45.58 -30.78 -28.18
CA LEU A 13 -44.14 -31.02 -28.21
C LEU A 13 -43.68 -31.36 -29.64
N ALA A 14 -42.61 -30.73 -30.12
CA ALA A 14 -41.92 -31.13 -31.35
C ALA A 14 -40.40 -31.03 -31.17
N ALA A 15 -39.67 -32.07 -31.60
CA ALA A 15 -38.22 -32.13 -31.51
C ALA A 15 -37.55 -31.49 -32.73
N GLY A 16 -36.45 -30.74 -32.54
CA GLY A 16 -35.77 -30.03 -33.63
C GLY A 16 -34.35 -29.56 -33.28
N LYS A 17 -33.37 -30.27 -33.81
CA LYS A 17 -31.90 -30.15 -33.68
C LYS A 17 -31.31 -28.71 -33.69
N SER A 18 -30.38 -28.49 -32.75
CA SER A 18 -29.10 -27.74 -32.85
C SER A 18 -29.04 -26.34 -33.47
N VAL A 19 -28.75 -25.34 -32.62
CA VAL A 19 -27.92 -24.18 -32.98
C VAL A 19 -26.87 -23.97 -31.87
N VAL A 20 -25.61 -23.78 -32.24
CA VAL A 20 -24.52 -23.51 -31.30
C VAL A 20 -24.63 -22.08 -30.78
N ALA A 21 -24.92 -21.91 -29.50
CA ALA A 21 -24.90 -20.60 -28.84
C ALA A 21 -23.54 -20.42 -28.13
N ALA A 22 -22.71 -19.50 -28.65
CA ALA A 22 -21.45 -19.14 -28.02
C ALA A 22 -21.70 -18.55 -26.62
N GLY A 23 -21.05 -19.11 -25.59
CA GLY A 23 -21.13 -18.58 -24.23
C GLY A 23 -20.47 -17.21 -24.15
N PHE A 24 -21.25 -16.18 -23.85
CA PHE A 24 -20.73 -14.86 -23.49
C PHE A 24 -20.03 -14.96 -22.13
N LEU A 25 -18.70 -15.11 -22.15
CA LEU A 25 -17.86 -14.93 -20.97
C LEU A 25 -17.83 -13.43 -20.63
N LEU A 26 -18.65 -13.02 -19.68
CA LEU A 26 -18.68 -11.64 -19.20
C LEU A 26 -17.45 -11.38 -18.30
N MET A 27 -16.29 -11.14 -18.91
CA MET A 27 -15.13 -10.61 -18.19
C MET A 27 -15.47 -9.22 -17.66
N VAL A 28 -15.76 -9.12 -16.37
CA VAL A 28 -15.78 -7.84 -15.65
C VAL A 28 -14.32 -7.39 -15.52
N LEU A 29 -13.84 -6.67 -16.52
CA LEU A 29 -12.59 -5.91 -16.44
C LEU A 29 -12.80 -4.77 -15.44
N THR A 30 -12.54 -5.04 -14.16
CA THR A 30 -12.35 -3.99 -13.17
C THR A 30 -11.10 -3.20 -13.56
N THR A 31 -11.28 -2.06 -14.24
CA THR A 31 -10.21 -1.11 -14.52
C THR A 31 -9.83 -0.41 -13.23
N GLY A 32 -9.10 -1.13 -12.36
CA GLY A 32 -8.41 -0.52 -11.23
C GLY A 32 -7.50 0.56 -11.77
N THR A 33 -7.75 1.81 -11.38
CA THR A 33 -6.86 2.92 -11.67
C THR A 33 -5.51 2.64 -11.02
N ALA A 34 -4.51 2.29 -11.82
CA ALA A 34 -3.14 2.22 -11.34
C ALA A 34 -2.75 3.61 -10.84
N SER A 35 -2.64 3.77 -9.52
CA SER A 35 -2.01 4.95 -8.94
C SER A 35 -0.54 4.87 -9.29
N ALA A 36 -0.08 5.68 -10.23
CA ALA A 36 1.33 5.78 -10.56
C ALA A 36 2.03 6.50 -9.39
N HIS A 37 2.69 5.74 -8.53
CA HIS A 37 3.56 6.29 -7.48
C HIS A 37 4.60 7.21 -8.11
N ARG A 38 4.88 8.32 -7.43
CA ARG A 38 5.71 9.39 -7.96
C ARG A 38 6.53 10.05 -6.87
N ILE A 39 7.70 10.57 -7.20
CA ILE A 39 8.46 11.43 -6.30
C ILE A 39 7.63 12.70 -5.99
N PRO A 40 7.48 13.11 -4.71
CA PRO A 40 6.78 14.36 -4.36
C PRO A 40 7.42 15.59 -5.02
N LYS A 41 6.61 16.61 -5.33
CA LYS A 41 7.06 17.84 -6.00
C LYS A 41 6.48 19.08 -5.31
N PRO A 42 7.30 19.92 -4.63
CA PRO A 42 8.74 19.71 -4.37
C PRO A 42 8.97 18.47 -3.49
N CYS A 43 10.16 17.84 -3.55
CA CYS A 43 10.39 16.67 -2.72
C CYS A 43 10.65 17.05 -1.25
N ASP A 44 10.28 16.15 -0.35
CA ASP A 44 10.29 16.29 1.10
C ASP A 44 10.98 15.08 1.77
N PHE A 45 10.85 15.00 3.09
CA PHE A 45 11.22 13.83 3.88
C PHE A 45 10.22 13.62 5.02
N VAL A 46 10.11 12.38 5.47
CA VAL A 46 9.30 11.95 6.61
C VAL A 46 10.20 11.50 7.74
N THR A 47 9.81 11.77 8.98
CA THR A 47 10.36 11.14 10.18
C THR A 47 9.22 10.50 10.95
N GLY A 48 9.45 9.41 11.68
CA GLY A 48 8.45 8.89 12.58
C GLY A 48 8.96 7.80 13.51
N GLY A 49 8.17 7.50 14.52
CA GLY A 49 8.44 6.40 15.44
C GLY A 49 7.26 6.15 16.35
N GLY A 50 7.12 4.89 16.78
CA GLY A 50 5.96 4.47 17.56
C GLY A 50 5.78 2.97 17.56
N PHE A 51 4.54 2.55 17.69
CA PHE A 51 4.13 1.17 17.49
C PHE A 51 2.75 1.07 16.84
N ILE A 52 2.52 -0.02 16.14
CA ILE A 52 1.20 -0.48 15.71
C ILE A 52 0.82 -1.73 16.51
N PHE A 53 -0.47 -2.04 16.59
CA PHE A 53 -0.93 -3.36 17.04
C PHE A 53 -1.07 -4.29 15.84
N LEU A 54 -0.50 -5.49 15.92
CA LEU A 54 -0.65 -6.56 14.93
C LEU A 54 -2.01 -7.27 15.11
N ASP A 55 -2.37 -8.12 14.15
CA ASP A 55 -3.67 -8.84 14.17
C ASP A 55 -3.76 -9.84 15.33
N SER A 56 -2.62 -10.28 15.88
CA SER A 56 -2.48 -11.06 17.10
C SER A 56 -2.65 -10.25 18.40
N GLY A 57 -2.76 -8.91 18.31
CA GLY A 57 -2.79 -8.01 19.45
C GLY A 57 -1.40 -7.66 20.04
N ALA A 58 -0.34 -8.29 19.55
CA ALA A 58 1.03 -7.93 19.87
C ALA A 58 1.39 -6.53 19.34
N LYS A 59 2.42 -5.90 19.91
CA LYS A 59 2.96 -4.64 19.39
C LYS A 59 4.00 -4.92 18.30
N ALA A 60 4.02 -4.10 17.27
CA ALA A 60 5.21 -3.94 16.44
C ALA A 60 5.72 -2.50 16.52
N ASN A 61 6.94 -2.36 17.02
CA ASN A 61 7.60 -1.08 17.23
C ASN A 61 8.39 -0.69 15.98
N PHE A 62 8.37 0.60 15.64
CA PHE A 62 9.14 1.12 14.50
C PHE A 62 9.78 2.48 14.81
N GLY A 63 10.85 2.78 14.07
CA GLY A 63 11.45 4.10 13.96
C GLY A 63 11.98 4.29 12.55
N LEU A 64 11.74 5.46 11.96
CA LEU A 64 12.10 5.74 10.58
C LEU A 64 12.46 7.20 10.30
N VAL A 65 13.27 7.37 9.28
CA VAL A 65 13.41 8.60 8.49
C VAL A 65 13.54 8.17 7.03
N ALA A 66 12.87 8.84 6.10
CA ALA A 66 13.00 8.56 4.66
C ALA A 66 12.72 9.82 3.85
N GLY A 67 13.41 10.04 2.73
CA GLY A 67 13.13 11.19 1.87
C GLY A 67 14.18 11.47 0.82
N CYS A 68 13.99 12.60 0.13
CA CYS A 68 14.98 13.15 -0.79
C CYS A 68 16.05 13.94 -0.05
N LYS A 69 17.32 13.75 -0.43
CA LYS A 69 18.44 14.59 0.02
C LYS A 69 19.57 14.61 -1.01
N HIS A 70 19.99 15.80 -1.44
CA HIS A 70 21.13 16.03 -2.35
C HIS A 70 21.17 15.10 -3.56
N HIS A 71 20.05 14.98 -4.28
CA HIS A 71 19.89 14.13 -5.47
C HIS A 71 19.98 12.61 -5.21
N ALA A 72 19.71 12.18 -3.98
CA ALA A 72 19.58 10.78 -3.60
C ALA A 72 18.32 10.57 -2.74
N PHE A 73 17.87 9.32 -2.65
CA PHE A 73 17.02 8.91 -1.55
C PHE A 73 17.89 8.57 -0.34
N THR A 74 17.42 8.92 0.85
CA THR A 74 18.15 8.70 2.10
C THR A 74 17.17 8.34 3.20
N GLY A 75 17.66 7.64 4.23
CA GLY A 75 16.86 7.27 5.37
C GLY A 75 17.30 5.99 6.05
N HIS A 76 16.53 5.61 7.06
CA HIS A 76 16.63 4.36 7.79
C HIS A 76 15.22 3.91 8.24
N LEU A 77 15.01 2.60 8.31
CA LEU A 77 13.87 1.96 8.96
C LEU A 77 14.40 0.90 9.92
N ASN A 78 13.88 0.91 11.14
CA ASN A 78 14.07 -0.15 12.12
C ASN A 78 12.68 -0.59 12.61
N TYR A 79 12.37 -1.88 12.51
CA TYR A 79 11.07 -2.46 12.88
C TYR A 79 11.27 -3.74 13.71
N ILE A 80 10.49 -3.88 14.78
CA ILE A 80 10.53 -5.05 15.69
C ILE A 80 9.09 -5.52 15.92
N ASP A 81 8.80 -6.74 15.50
CA ASP A 81 7.57 -7.48 15.81
C ASP A 81 7.76 -8.22 17.15
N HIS A 82 6.92 -7.90 18.16
CA HIS A 82 6.99 -8.55 19.47
C HIS A 82 6.15 -9.83 19.60
N ASP A 83 5.42 -10.24 18.55
CA ASP A 83 4.77 -11.55 18.46
C ASP A 83 5.79 -12.62 18.04
N THR A 84 6.48 -12.34 16.94
CA THR A 84 7.41 -13.29 16.29
C THR A 84 8.87 -13.08 16.69
N GLY A 85 9.22 -11.94 17.28
CA GLY A 85 10.61 -11.54 17.51
C GLY A 85 11.37 -11.15 16.24
N LEU A 86 10.66 -10.90 15.13
CA LEU A 86 11.27 -10.46 13.87
C LEU A 86 11.78 -9.03 14.01
N HIS A 87 13.08 -8.84 13.74
CA HIS A 87 13.75 -7.55 13.67
C HIS A 87 14.17 -7.28 12.23
N VAL A 88 13.68 -6.19 11.64
CA VAL A 88 14.01 -5.70 10.30
C VAL A 88 14.80 -4.39 10.41
N LYS A 89 15.90 -4.27 9.66
CA LYS A 89 16.69 -3.03 9.53
C LYS A 89 16.98 -2.73 8.07
N SER A 90 16.58 -1.57 7.56
CA SER A 90 16.92 -1.15 6.20
C SER A 90 18.43 -1.07 5.99
N ILE A 91 18.91 -1.60 4.87
CA ILE A 91 20.26 -1.41 4.36
C ILE A 91 20.26 -0.23 3.37
N THR A 92 19.31 -0.20 2.44
CA THR A 92 19.15 0.85 1.43
C THR A 92 17.79 1.53 1.52
N ILE A 93 17.71 2.77 1.02
CA ILE A 93 16.47 3.42 0.61
C ILE A 93 16.62 3.71 -0.89
N GLU A 94 15.81 3.04 -1.70
CA GLU A 94 15.89 3.04 -3.18
C GLU A 94 14.78 3.87 -3.84
N SER A 95 13.73 4.17 -3.08
CA SER A 95 12.60 4.97 -3.54
C SER A 95 11.93 5.72 -2.40
N TYR A 96 11.37 6.87 -2.71
CA TYR A 96 10.50 7.65 -1.83
C TYR A 96 9.47 8.40 -2.67
N THR A 97 8.19 8.08 -2.46
CA THR A 97 7.09 8.44 -3.36
C THR A 97 5.81 8.83 -2.60
N GLU A 98 4.91 9.54 -3.28
CA GLU A 98 3.51 9.73 -2.91
C GLU A 98 2.60 8.98 -3.92
N PRO A 99 1.47 8.40 -3.51
CA PRO A 99 0.51 7.75 -4.42
C PRO A 99 -0.33 8.77 -5.20
N THR A 100 -0.55 9.96 -4.62
CA THR A 100 -1.37 11.04 -5.19
C THR A 100 -0.76 12.39 -4.83
N ALA A 101 -0.99 13.40 -5.67
CA ALA A 101 -0.42 14.74 -5.54
C ALA A 101 -0.71 15.43 -4.21
N GLY A 102 0.34 15.79 -3.47
CA GLY A 102 0.20 16.49 -2.19
C GLY A 102 -0.53 15.66 -1.13
N SER A 103 -0.59 14.33 -1.31
CA SER A 103 -1.19 13.45 -0.33
C SER A 103 -0.35 13.41 0.94
N LEU A 104 -0.99 13.10 2.06
CA LEU A 104 -0.34 12.92 3.35
C LEU A 104 0.36 11.55 3.51
N ARG A 105 0.36 10.73 2.44
CA ARG A 105 0.98 9.40 2.41
C ARG A 105 2.34 9.45 1.74
N ARG A 106 3.33 8.77 2.33
CA ARG A 106 4.59 8.43 1.66
C ARG A 106 4.79 6.93 1.65
N ASP A 107 5.34 6.46 0.54
CA ASP A 107 5.69 5.08 0.28
C ASP A 107 7.18 5.02 -0.05
N PHE A 108 7.94 4.22 0.69
CA PHE A 108 9.38 4.07 0.51
C PHE A 108 9.82 2.61 0.65
N CYS A 109 10.90 2.26 -0.04
CA CYS A 109 11.34 0.87 -0.18
C CYS A 109 12.85 0.79 -0.43
N GLY A 110 13.38 -0.43 -0.30
CA GLY A 110 14.78 -0.78 -0.51
C GLY A 110 15.03 -2.21 -0.01
N THR A 111 16.29 -2.54 0.31
CA THR A 111 16.64 -3.80 0.98
C THR A 111 16.78 -3.61 2.49
N ALA A 112 16.58 -4.69 3.23
CA ALA A 112 16.68 -4.75 4.69
C ALA A 112 17.25 -6.08 5.13
N ASP A 113 18.09 -6.06 6.17
CA ASP A 113 18.52 -7.26 6.88
C ASP A 113 17.47 -7.67 7.91
N THR A 114 17.35 -8.98 8.15
CA THR A 114 16.43 -9.54 9.16
C THR A 114 17.09 -10.64 9.98
N ASN A 115 16.81 -10.63 11.29
CA ASN A 115 17.38 -11.61 12.23
C ASN A 115 16.90 -13.06 12.02
N GLN A 116 15.86 -13.29 11.20
CA GLN A 116 15.26 -14.61 10.97
C GLN A 116 15.38 -15.11 9.53
N PHE A 117 15.47 -14.20 8.54
CA PHE A 117 15.39 -14.56 7.11
C PHE A 117 16.54 -14.00 6.27
N GLY A 118 17.49 -13.27 6.87
CA GLY A 118 18.55 -12.57 6.14
C GLY A 118 18.01 -11.37 5.34
N GLU A 119 18.66 -11.05 4.23
CA GLU A 119 18.30 -9.90 3.39
C GLU A 119 16.99 -10.11 2.62
N VAL A 120 16.10 -9.13 2.71
CA VAL A 120 14.81 -9.05 2.01
C VAL A 120 14.64 -7.67 1.38
N LYS A 121 13.73 -7.53 0.41
CA LYS A 121 13.20 -6.21 0.05
C LYS A 121 12.06 -5.84 0.99
N PHE A 122 11.88 -4.54 1.22
CA PHE A 122 10.77 -4.01 2.01
C PHE A 122 10.04 -2.88 1.28
N HIS A 123 8.76 -2.69 1.62
CA HIS A 123 7.96 -1.50 1.31
C HIS A 123 7.29 -1.03 2.60
N ALA A 124 7.64 0.17 3.04
CA ALA A 124 7.01 0.85 4.16
C ALA A 124 6.04 1.95 3.66
N ALA A 125 4.85 1.99 4.26
CA ALA A 125 3.84 3.00 4.00
C ALA A 125 3.61 3.81 5.28
N VAL A 126 3.65 5.13 5.16
CA VAL A 126 3.40 6.08 6.26
C VAL A 126 2.35 7.10 5.87
N VAL A 127 1.51 7.50 6.82
CA VAL A 127 0.55 8.59 6.67
C VAL A 127 0.63 9.49 7.90
N ASP A 128 0.90 10.77 7.68
CA ASP A 128 0.85 11.85 8.69
C ASP A 128 -0.54 12.49 8.63
N ASN A 129 -1.38 12.21 9.62
CA ASN A 129 -2.72 12.80 9.72
C ASN A 129 -2.78 13.94 10.75
N GLY A 130 -1.64 14.50 11.11
CA GLY A 130 -1.48 15.66 11.99
C GLY A 130 -1.37 15.33 13.48
N GLU A 131 -0.84 16.30 14.21
CA GLU A 131 -0.61 16.19 15.65
C GLU A 131 -1.92 16.04 16.45
N PRO A 132 -1.96 15.20 17.51
CA PRO A 132 -0.82 14.59 18.20
C PRO A 132 -0.42 13.19 17.70
N GLY A 133 -0.59 12.88 16.41
CA GLY A 133 -0.14 11.63 15.79
C GLY A 133 -1.04 10.42 16.03
N THR A 134 -2.13 10.60 16.78
CA THR A 134 -3.10 9.54 17.09
C THR A 134 -3.90 9.05 15.89
N ALA A 135 -3.87 9.79 14.77
CA ALA A 135 -4.49 9.40 13.51
C ALA A 135 -3.48 8.89 12.47
N ASP A 136 -2.17 8.96 12.77
CA ASP A 136 -1.11 8.56 11.86
C ASP A 136 -1.16 7.05 11.58
N ARG A 137 -0.62 6.64 10.43
CA ARG A 137 -0.66 5.25 10.01
C ARG A 137 0.71 4.76 9.56
N PHE A 138 1.03 3.52 9.92
CA PHE A 138 2.23 2.81 9.48
C PHE A 138 1.85 1.43 8.93
N GLY A 139 2.57 0.96 7.91
CA GLY A 139 2.50 -0.39 7.38
C GLY A 139 3.85 -0.83 6.83
N LEU A 140 4.11 -2.13 6.85
CA LEU A 140 5.34 -2.74 6.34
C LEU A 140 5.01 -4.04 5.61
N ALA A 141 5.61 -4.23 4.44
CA ALA A 141 5.58 -5.48 3.71
C ALA A 141 7.00 -5.89 3.32
N LEU A 142 7.29 -7.19 3.35
CA LEU A 142 8.60 -7.76 3.03
C LEU A 142 8.48 -8.80 1.91
N SER A 143 9.53 -8.97 1.10
CA SER A 143 9.55 -9.91 -0.05
C SER A 143 9.42 -11.39 0.32
N ASN A 144 9.55 -11.74 1.60
CA ASN A 144 9.29 -13.10 2.10
C ASN A 144 7.80 -13.37 2.40
N GLY A 145 6.90 -12.40 2.18
CA GLY A 145 5.46 -12.54 2.42
C GLY A 145 4.99 -12.05 3.80
N TYR A 146 5.88 -11.52 4.65
CA TYR A 146 5.47 -10.84 5.88
C TYR A 146 4.74 -9.53 5.56
N ILE A 147 3.52 -9.35 6.11
CA ILE A 147 2.69 -8.16 5.93
C ILE A 147 2.16 -7.66 7.28
N ALA A 148 2.60 -6.47 7.68
CA ALA A 148 1.88 -5.62 8.62
C ALA A 148 1.09 -4.58 7.82
N SER A 149 -0.21 -4.80 7.61
CA SER A 149 -1.06 -3.91 6.80
C SER A 149 -1.11 -2.49 7.38
N THR A 150 -1.28 -1.49 6.49
CA THR A 150 -1.18 -0.06 6.84
C THR A 150 -2.29 0.32 7.82
N ARG A 151 -1.96 0.60 9.08
CA ARG A 151 -2.91 0.75 10.19
C ARG A 151 -2.52 1.89 11.13
N THR A 152 -3.49 2.37 11.92
CA THR A 152 -3.30 3.47 12.88
C THR A 152 -2.27 3.13 13.95
N LEU A 153 -1.50 4.11 14.40
CA LEU A 153 -0.55 3.94 15.50
C LEU A 153 -1.29 3.64 16.82
N GLY A 154 -0.77 2.70 17.60
CA GLY A 154 -1.15 2.53 19.01
C GLY A 154 -0.49 3.57 19.92
N GLY A 155 0.51 4.28 19.41
CA GLY A 155 1.20 5.40 20.04
C GLY A 155 2.48 5.73 19.28
N GLY A 156 2.86 7.01 19.27
CA GLY A 156 3.96 7.52 18.44
C GLY A 156 3.55 8.79 17.69
N ASN A 157 4.35 9.18 16.70
CA ASN A 157 4.08 10.29 15.80
C ASN A 157 4.84 10.09 14.48
N ILE A 158 4.25 10.53 13.37
CA ILE A 158 4.85 10.63 12.04
C ILE A 158 4.76 12.11 11.62
N GLN A 159 5.80 12.64 10.99
CA GLN A 159 5.82 14.02 10.51
C GLN A 159 6.40 14.12 9.11
N LEU A 160 5.62 14.71 8.19
CA LEU A 160 6.06 15.16 6.88
C LEU A 160 6.69 16.54 7.01
N HIS A 161 7.99 16.62 6.76
CA HIS A 161 8.74 17.87 6.84
C HIS A 161 8.64 18.64 5.54
N LYS A 162 8.48 19.96 5.63
CA LYS A 162 8.38 20.81 4.43
C LYS A 162 9.66 20.75 3.60
N PRO A 163 9.55 20.79 2.25
CA PRO A 163 10.71 20.88 1.36
C PRO A 163 11.66 22.02 1.74
N ASN A 164 12.95 21.80 1.54
CA ASN A 164 14.01 22.79 1.74
C ASN A 164 15.11 22.62 0.67
N PRO A 165 16.11 23.52 0.57
CA PRO A 165 17.12 23.44 -0.50
C PRO A 165 17.94 22.14 -0.56
N SER A 166 17.98 21.34 0.52
CA SER A 166 18.64 20.03 0.51
C SER A 166 17.74 18.88 0.03
N THR A 167 16.41 19.02 0.02
CA THR A 167 15.46 17.93 -0.33
C THR A 167 15.30 17.75 -1.84
N THR A 168 16.41 17.76 -2.57
CA THR A 168 16.42 17.53 -4.01
C THR A 168 16.36 16.03 -4.34
N PRO A 169 15.46 15.59 -5.23
CA PRO A 169 15.33 14.19 -5.60
C PRO A 169 16.42 13.72 -6.58
N PRO A 170 16.69 12.40 -6.65
CA PRO A 170 17.41 11.82 -7.77
C PRO A 170 16.66 12.03 -9.10
N PRO A 171 17.35 11.96 -10.25
CA PRO A 171 16.73 12.14 -11.57
C PRO A 171 15.80 10.98 -11.97
N THR A 172 15.96 9.82 -11.35
CA THR A 172 15.20 8.58 -11.57
C THR A 172 14.85 7.94 -10.22
N PHE A 173 13.85 7.07 -10.21
CA PHE A 173 13.51 6.23 -9.07
C PHE A 173 13.14 4.83 -9.55
N THR A 174 13.34 3.84 -8.68
CA THR A 174 12.74 2.51 -8.85
C THR A 174 11.35 2.57 -8.23
N GLU A 175 10.30 2.19 -8.96
CA GLU A 175 8.98 2.01 -8.34
C GLU A 175 9.07 0.88 -7.31
N CYS A 176 8.44 1.04 -6.15
CA CYS A 176 8.45 -0.03 -5.16
C CYS A 176 7.81 -1.29 -5.74
N ASP A 177 8.44 -2.44 -5.52
CA ASP A 177 7.88 -3.73 -5.93
C ASP A 177 6.45 -3.86 -5.41
N ARG A 178 5.59 -4.59 -6.12
CA ARG A 178 4.15 -4.76 -5.77
C ARG A 178 3.90 -5.52 -4.45
N ILE A 179 4.93 -5.71 -3.64
CA ILE A 179 4.91 -6.21 -2.26
C ILE A 179 4.53 -5.02 -1.36
N ALA A 180 3.37 -4.41 -1.60
CA ALA A 180 2.91 -3.27 -0.81
C ALA A 180 2.18 -3.75 0.45
N PRO A 181 2.33 -3.07 1.61
CA PRO A 181 1.45 -3.33 2.73
C PRO A 181 0.02 -2.96 2.31
N ASN A 182 -0.90 -3.92 2.45
CA ASN A 182 -2.31 -3.70 2.11
C ASN A 182 -2.78 -2.36 2.71
N PRO A 183 -3.53 -1.53 1.95
CA PRO A 183 -4.24 -0.42 2.57
C PRO A 183 -5.22 -1.04 3.58
N GLY A 184 -4.91 -0.90 4.87
CA GLY A 184 -5.81 -1.35 5.92
C GLY A 184 -7.12 -0.55 5.88
N PRO A 185 -8.14 -0.99 6.62
CA PRO A 185 -9.41 -0.26 6.76
C PRO A 185 -9.23 1.19 7.24
#